data_AF-A0A5J6FLG6-F1
#
_entry.id   AF-A0A5J6FLG6-F1
#
_cell.length_a   1.000
_cell.length_b   1.000
_cell.length_c   1.000
_cell.angle_alpha   90.00
_cell.angle_beta   90.00
_cell.angle_gamma   90.00
#
_symmetry.space_group_name_H-M   'P 1'
#
loop_
_entity.id
_entity.type
_entity.pdbx_description
1 polymer ?
#
loop_
_entity_poly.entity_id
_entity_poly.type
_entity_poly.pdbx_seq_one_letter_code
_entity_poly.pdbx_strand_id
1 'polypeptide(L)'
;MEKENVVCAWCPEPLKASRSHRARFCSTRCRMASHRAAKRNPLPLELTTRDRWVRRSATKVPLTTGDMPASSTDPRTWSSYKDASASSAGVGLGFVLSDVDDIVCIDLDHCLNPLTGRLAPWAAAIVRDAGATYVEVSPSGDGLHIWGRADVRQGRRIRRPDGTAVEIYGTGRYIAMTGRRHGSCPSILADVADVISRLTASAS
;
A
#
# COMPACT_ATOMS: atom_id res chain seq x y z
N MET A 1 23.58 1.17 -30.84
CA MET A 1 22.57 1.74 -29.91
C MET A 1 21.42 0.75 -29.86
N GLU A 2 21.44 -0.17 -28.90
CA GLU A 2 20.38 -1.16 -28.71
C GLU A 2 19.08 -0.43 -28.33
N LYS A 3 18.00 -0.68 -29.07
CA LYS A 3 16.68 -0.20 -28.68
C LYS A 3 16.24 -1.03 -27.48
N GLU A 4 16.09 -0.41 -26.31
CA GLU A 4 15.49 -1.04 -25.15
C GLU A 4 14.15 -1.67 -25.55
N ASN A 5 14.07 -3.00 -25.44
CA ASN A 5 12.86 -3.73 -25.72
C ASN A 5 11.89 -3.50 -24.56
N VAL A 6 11.13 -2.40 -24.61
CA VAL A 6 10.13 -2.08 -23.58
C VAL A 6 9.04 -3.15 -23.62
N VAL A 7 8.87 -3.89 -22.51
CA VAL A 7 7.92 -5.01 -22.40
C VAL A 7 6.55 -4.52 -21.93
N CYS A 8 5.48 -5.20 -22.35
CA CYS A 8 4.13 -4.95 -21.87
C CYS A 8 4.01 -5.14 -20.35
N ALA A 9 3.33 -4.23 -19.66
CA ALA A 9 3.12 -4.30 -18.21
C ALA A 9 2.11 -5.38 -17.75
N TRP A 10 1.73 -6.32 -18.62
CA TRP A 10 0.78 -7.41 -18.31
C TRP A 10 1.21 -8.78 -18.86
N CYS A 11 1.94 -8.82 -19.98
CA CYS A 11 2.37 -10.07 -20.62
C CYS A 11 3.84 -9.94 -21.06
N PRO A 12 4.54 -11.04 -21.33
CA PRO A 12 5.96 -10.99 -21.71
C PRO A 12 6.21 -10.47 -23.14
N GLU A 13 5.17 -10.04 -23.87
CA GLU A 13 5.35 -9.53 -25.23
C GLU A 13 5.97 -8.12 -25.24
N PRO A 14 6.87 -7.83 -26.19
CA PRO A 14 7.42 -6.49 -26.38
C PRO A 14 6.34 -5.52 -26.85
N LEU A 15 6.46 -4.25 -26.43
CA LEU A 15 5.67 -3.17 -26.99
C LEU A 15 6.10 -2.92 -28.43
N LYS A 16 5.12 -2.86 -29.34
CA LYS A 16 5.39 -2.60 -30.75
C LYS A 16 6.08 -1.24 -30.90
N ALA A 17 7.15 -1.19 -31.68
CA ALA A 17 7.94 0.01 -31.93
C ALA A 17 7.14 1.20 -32.50
N SER A 18 5.97 0.94 -33.11
CA SER A 18 5.06 1.98 -33.61
C SER A 18 4.17 2.62 -32.54
N ARG A 19 4.20 2.13 -31.30
CA ARG A 19 3.41 2.71 -30.21
C ARG A 19 4.17 3.86 -29.55
N SER A 20 3.39 4.80 -29.00
CA SER A 20 3.92 5.88 -28.18
C SER A 20 4.92 5.35 -27.16
N HIS A 21 6.00 6.08 -26.91
CA HIS A 21 6.96 5.78 -25.84
C HIS A 21 6.29 5.72 -24.45
N ARG A 22 5.09 6.31 -24.28
CA ARG A 22 4.30 6.23 -23.06
C ARG A 22 3.36 5.01 -22.99
N ALA A 23 3.32 4.18 -24.03
CA ALA A 23 2.49 2.99 -24.05
C ALA A 23 2.98 2.02 -22.98
N ARG A 24 2.04 1.48 -22.18
CA ARG A 24 2.35 0.50 -21.12
C ARG A 24 1.87 -0.91 -21.46
N PHE A 25 1.05 -1.07 -22.49
CA PHE A 25 0.40 -2.33 -22.82
C PHE A 25 0.47 -2.62 -24.33
N CYS A 26 0.75 -3.87 -24.71
CA CYS A 26 0.84 -4.29 -26.11
C CYS A 26 -0.51 -4.22 -26.84
N SER A 27 -1.63 -4.30 -26.11
CA SER A 27 -2.98 -4.35 -26.66
C SER A 27 -4.04 -3.80 -25.69
N THR A 28 -5.20 -3.44 -26.24
CA THR A 28 -6.40 -3.10 -25.46
C THR A 28 -6.81 -4.27 -24.55
N ARG A 29 -6.66 -5.51 -25.03
CA ARG A 29 -6.89 -6.73 -24.24
C ARG A 29 -6.00 -6.77 -23.01
N CYS A 30 -4.69 -6.53 -23.14
CA CYS A 30 -3.76 -6.50 -21.99
C CYS A 30 -4.07 -5.35 -21.02
N ARG A 31 -4.40 -4.16 -21.53
CA ARG A 31 -4.86 -3.04 -20.69
C ARG A 31 -6.12 -3.42 -19.90
N MET A 32 -7.12 -4.03 -20.55
CA MET A 32 -8.36 -4.45 -19.90
C MET A 32 -8.16 -5.63 -18.95
N ALA A 33 -7.28 -6.58 -19.28
CA ALA A 33 -6.95 -7.72 -18.41
C ALA A 33 -6.24 -7.24 -17.15
N SER A 34 -5.24 -6.36 -17.28
CA SER A 34 -4.60 -5.67 -16.16
C SER A 34 -5.64 -4.92 -15.31
N HIS A 35 -6.52 -4.14 -15.93
CA HIS A 35 -7.60 -3.43 -15.22
C HIS A 35 -8.58 -4.38 -14.50
N ARG A 36 -8.95 -5.51 -15.13
CA ARG A 36 -9.84 -6.52 -14.53
C ARG A 36 -9.16 -7.30 -13.42
N ALA A 37 -7.88 -7.64 -13.56
CA ALA A 37 -7.08 -8.29 -12.52
C ALA A 37 -6.91 -7.38 -11.32
N ALA A 38 -6.61 -6.10 -11.57
CA ALA A 38 -6.55 -5.07 -10.54
C ALA A 38 -7.92 -4.78 -9.89
N LYS A 39 -9.02 -5.16 -10.56
CA LYS A 39 -10.39 -5.17 -10.00
C LYS A 39 -10.72 -6.48 -9.26
N ARG A 40 -10.02 -7.59 -9.55
CA ARG A 40 -10.23 -8.93 -8.96
C ARG A 40 -9.34 -9.20 -7.73
N ASN A 41 -8.14 -8.63 -7.68
CA ASN A 41 -7.28 -8.65 -6.50
C ASN A 41 -6.74 -7.23 -6.31
N PRO A 42 -7.39 -6.39 -5.48
CA PRO A 42 -6.98 -5.00 -5.34
C PRO A 42 -5.61 -4.88 -4.66
N LEU A 43 -5.21 -5.91 -3.91
CA LEU A 43 -4.03 -5.90 -3.06
C LEU A 43 -2.78 -6.43 -3.79
N PRO A 44 -1.58 -5.96 -3.43
CA PRO A 44 -0.33 -6.53 -3.91
C PRO A 44 -0.21 -8.02 -3.57
N LEU A 45 0.23 -8.82 -4.56
CA LEU A 45 0.48 -10.26 -4.37
C LEU A 45 1.47 -10.50 -3.23
N GLU A 46 2.47 -9.61 -3.13
CA GLU A 46 3.45 -9.60 -2.06
C GLU A 46 2.77 -9.57 -0.69
N LEU A 47 1.75 -8.74 -0.45
CA LEU A 47 1.06 -8.76 0.85
C LEU A 47 0.24 -10.04 1.04
N THR A 48 -0.53 -10.45 0.02
CA THR A 48 -1.49 -11.57 0.15
C THR A 48 -0.84 -12.95 0.28
N THR A 49 0.46 -13.06 0.00
CA THR A 49 1.24 -14.30 0.10
C THR A 49 1.95 -14.49 1.44
N ARG A 50 1.87 -13.52 2.37
CA ARG A 50 2.40 -13.69 3.74
C ARG A 50 1.30 -14.08 4.72
N ASP A 51 1.66 -14.87 5.71
CA ASP A 51 0.80 -15.22 6.84
C ASP A 51 0.89 -14.16 7.96
N ARG A 52 0.61 -12.92 7.59
CA ARG A 52 0.65 -11.73 8.49
C ARG A 52 -0.67 -10.97 8.50
N TRP A 53 -1.77 -11.65 8.18
CA TRP A 53 -3.09 -11.05 8.12
C TRP A 53 -3.85 -11.24 9.42
N VAL A 54 -4.54 -10.18 9.82
CA VAL A 54 -5.42 -10.13 10.99
C VAL A 54 -6.77 -9.55 10.57
N ARG A 55 -7.78 -9.72 11.41
CA ARG A 55 -9.02 -8.96 11.40
C ARG A 55 -8.86 -7.68 12.22
N ARG A 56 -9.85 -6.80 12.20
CA ARG A 56 -9.90 -5.65 13.11
C ARG A 56 -11.32 -5.35 13.59
N SER A 57 -11.43 -4.84 14.81
CA SER A 57 -12.67 -4.30 15.35
C SER A 57 -13.06 -2.97 14.67
N ALA A 58 -14.26 -2.47 14.98
CA ALA A 58 -14.69 -1.13 14.59
C ALA A 58 -13.80 -0.02 15.19
N THR A 59 -13.25 -0.25 16.38
CA THR A 59 -12.30 0.64 17.06
C THR A 59 -10.85 0.45 16.61
N LYS A 60 -10.61 -0.31 15.52
CA LYS A 60 -9.27 -0.59 14.97
C LYS A 60 -8.35 -1.29 15.98
N VAL A 61 -8.89 -2.23 16.75
CA VAL A 61 -8.08 -3.20 17.51
C VAL A 61 -7.85 -4.44 16.63
N PRO A 62 -6.63 -4.98 16.50
CA PRO A 62 -6.37 -6.17 15.71
C PRO A 62 -6.99 -7.40 16.38
N LEU A 63 -7.57 -8.27 15.57
CA LEU A 63 -8.26 -9.48 15.99
C LEU A 63 -7.73 -10.67 15.20
N THR A 64 -7.72 -11.84 15.81
CA THR A 64 -7.55 -13.13 15.13
C THR A 64 -8.78 -13.39 14.23
N THR A 65 -8.71 -14.44 13.41
CA THR A 65 -9.87 -14.90 12.63
C THR A 65 -11.01 -15.46 13.49
N GLY A 66 -10.74 -15.74 14.77
CA GLY A 66 -11.71 -16.20 15.76
C GLY A 66 -12.24 -15.09 16.68
N ASP A 67 -12.10 -13.81 16.31
CA ASP A 67 -12.60 -12.64 17.07
C ASP A 67 -11.94 -12.38 18.43
N MET A 68 -10.82 -13.04 18.72
CA MET A 68 -9.97 -12.76 19.88
C MET A 68 -8.94 -11.68 19.56
N PRO A 69 -8.43 -10.90 20.55
CA PRO A 69 -7.34 -9.95 20.31
C PRO A 69 -6.11 -10.61 19.66
N ALA A 70 -5.58 -9.99 18.61
CA ALA A 70 -4.32 -10.39 18.00
C ALA A 70 -3.18 -9.46 18.44
N SER A 71 -1.96 -9.99 18.48
CA SER A 71 -0.75 -9.21 18.77
C SER A 71 -0.17 -8.64 17.47
N SER A 72 0.49 -7.48 17.52
CA SER A 72 1.28 -6.97 16.39
C SER A 72 2.73 -7.50 16.37
N THR A 73 3.10 -8.36 17.34
CA THR A 73 4.46 -8.90 17.48
C THR A 73 4.50 -10.41 17.72
N ASP A 74 3.35 -11.08 17.86
CA ASP A 74 3.27 -12.55 18.02
C ASP A 74 2.67 -13.20 16.76
N PRO A 75 3.49 -13.83 15.90
CA PRO A 75 3.04 -14.47 14.67
C PRO A 75 1.98 -15.55 14.85
N ARG A 76 1.88 -16.16 16.04
CA ARG A 76 0.87 -17.19 16.34
C ARG A 76 -0.55 -16.65 16.33
N THR A 77 -0.71 -15.32 16.42
CA THR A 77 -2.01 -14.64 16.38
C THR A 77 -2.39 -14.15 14.98
N TRP A 78 -1.53 -14.36 13.99
CA TRP A 78 -1.76 -13.97 12.60
C TRP A 78 -2.27 -15.14 11.77
N SER A 79 -2.68 -14.85 10.54
CA SER A 79 -3.27 -15.83 9.63
C SER A 79 -2.90 -15.55 8.18
N SER A 80 -3.26 -16.47 7.28
CA SER A 80 -3.17 -16.24 5.85
C SER A 80 -4.18 -15.18 5.38
N TYR A 81 -3.92 -14.55 4.23
CA TYR A 81 -4.90 -13.64 3.61
C TYR A 81 -6.25 -14.33 3.36
N LYS A 82 -6.21 -15.61 2.95
CA LYS A 82 -7.41 -16.40 2.65
C LYS A 82 -8.28 -16.56 3.88
N ASP A 83 -7.69 -16.92 5.02
CA ASP A 83 -8.44 -17.16 6.27
C ASP A 83 -8.96 -15.85 6.86
N ALA A 84 -8.14 -14.80 6.88
CA ALA A 84 -8.58 -13.46 7.29
C ALA A 84 -9.71 -12.92 6.41
N SER A 85 -9.67 -13.16 5.10
CA SER A 85 -10.72 -12.71 4.17
C SER A 85 -12.01 -13.52 4.30
N ALA A 86 -11.92 -14.79 4.65
CA ALA A 86 -13.09 -15.65 4.85
C ALA A 86 -13.76 -15.44 6.22
N SER A 87 -13.01 -14.95 7.20
CA SER A 87 -13.49 -14.70 8.56
C SER A 87 -14.49 -13.53 8.64
N SER A 88 -15.54 -13.71 9.46
CA SER A 88 -16.52 -12.67 9.81
C SER A 88 -16.17 -11.86 11.06
N ALA A 89 -15.08 -12.19 11.77
CA ALA A 89 -14.65 -11.45 12.96
C ALA A 89 -14.38 -9.97 12.66
N GLY A 90 -14.80 -9.08 13.56
CA GLY A 90 -14.69 -7.63 13.37
C GLY A 90 -15.26 -7.10 12.05
N VAL A 91 -14.73 -5.97 11.57
CA VAL A 91 -15.29 -5.19 10.46
C VAL A 91 -14.34 -5.02 9.27
N GLY A 92 -13.15 -5.62 9.31
CA GLY A 92 -12.19 -5.48 8.22
C GLY A 92 -10.90 -6.23 8.46
N LEU A 93 -9.98 -6.06 7.51
CA LEU A 93 -8.68 -6.68 7.51
C LEU A 93 -7.62 -5.75 8.10
N GLY A 94 -6.50 -6.34 8.50
CA GLY A 94 -5.26 -5.67 8.81
C GLY A 94 -4.07 -6.51 8.37
N PHE A 95 -2.94 -5.87 8.14
CA PHE A 95 -1.67 -6.51 7.83
C PHE A 95 -0.62 -6.11 8.86
N VAL A 96 0.11 -7.09 9.40
CA VAL A 96 1.13 -6.86 10.41
C VAL A 96 2.49 -6.64 9.75
N LEU A 97 3.13 -5.52 10.08
CA LEU A 97 4.49 -5.20 9.71
C LEU A 97 5.43 -5.87 10.72
N SER A 98 6.45 -6.56 10.22
CA SER A 98 7.42 -7.28 11.04
C SER A 98 8.83 -7.13 10.47
N ASP A 99 9.83 -7.43 11.28
CA ASP A 99 11.25 -7.29 10.95
C ASP A 99 11.82 -8.37 10.01
N VAL A 100 11.00 -9.34 9.62
CA VAL A 100 11.38 -10.46 8.74
C VAL A 100 11.55 -10.07 7.27
N ASP A 101 10.99 -8.93 6.86
CA ASP A 101 11.21 -8.33 5.55
C ASP A 101 11.20 -6.79 5.64
N ASP A 102 11.33 -6.13 4.49
CA ASP A 102 11.45 -4.68 4.30
C ASP A 102 10.14 -4.04 3.83
N ILE A 103 8.99 -4.66 4.12
CA ILE A 103 7.69 -4.07 3.80
C ILE A 103 7.40 -2.93 4.78
N VAL A 104 7.07 -1.76 4.22
CA VAL A 104 6.78 -0.55 5.00
C VAL A 104 5.44 0.07 4.60
N CYS A 105 4.90 0.86 5.52
CA CYS A 105 3.74 1.70 5.28
C CYS A 105 4.05 3.14 5.72
N ILE A 106 3.79 4.09 4.83
CA ILE A 106 3.73 5.53 5.11
C ILE A 106 2.26 5.89 5.24
N ASP A 107 1.84 6.32 6.42
CA ASP A 107 0.47 6.72 6.74
C ASP A 107 0.35 8.26 6.72
N LEU A 108 -0.60 8.74 5.92
CA LEU A 108 -0.88 10.16 5.71
C LEU A 108 -2.27 10.49 6.29
N ASP A 109 -2.29 11.05 7.49
CA ASP A 109 -3.53 11.43 8.18
C ASP A 109 -4.17 12.69 7.58
N HIS A 110 -5.50 12.68 7.47
CA HIS A 110 -6.33 13.83 7.08
C HIS A 110 -5.88 14.54 5.79
N CYS A 111 -5.37 13.76 4.82
CA CYS A 111 -4.80 14.28 3.59
C CYS A 111 -5.75 14.30 2.40
N LEU A 112 -6.91 13.65 2.51
CA LEU A 112 -7.90 13.50 1.44
C LEU A 112 -9.20 14.18 1.83
N ASN A 113 -9.64 15.17 1.05
CA ASN A 113 -10.92 15.81 1.29
C ASN A 113 -12.08 14.86 0.92
N PRO A 114 -12.96 14.48 1.85
CA PRO A 114 -13.98 13.46 1.61
C PRO A 114 -15.10 13.92 0.66
N LEU A 115 -15.31 15.23 0.51
CA LEU A 115 -16.36 15.78 -0.36
C LEU A 115 -15.89 15.90 -1.82
N THR A 116 -14.60 16.18 -2.03
CA THR A 116 -14.04 16.49 -3.36
C THR A 116 -13.10 15.42 -3.88
N GLY A 117 -12.62 14.51 -3.02
CA GLY A 117 -11.57 13.53 -3.36
C GLY A 117 -10.21 14.17 -3.64
N ARG A 118 -10.01 15.46 -3.34
CA ARG A 118 -8.75 16.16 -3.57
C ARG A 118 -7.75 15.90 -2.45
N LEU A 119 -6.51 15.61 -2.82
CA LEU A 119 -5.40 15.54 -1.89
C LEU A 119 -4.91 16.92 -1.48
N ALA A 120 -4.49 17.03 -0.22
CA ALA A 120 -3.71 18.17 0.25
C ALA A 120 -2.38 18.24 -0.54
N PRO A 121 -1.88 19.45 -0.87
CA PRO A 121 -0.68 19.60 -1.71
C PRO A 121 0.56 18.86 -1.19
N TRP A 122 0.74 18.84 0.14
CA TRP A 122 1.85 18.13 0.78
C TRP A 122 1.76 16.61 0.58
N ALA A 123 0.56 16.03 0.68
CA ALA A 123 0.35 14.61 0.49
C ALA A 123 0.46 14.22 -0.98
N ALA A 124 -0.02 15.07 -1.89
CA ALA A 124 0.17 14.88 -3.32
C ALA A 124 1.66 14.85 -3.71
N ALA A 125 2.49 15.67 -3.07
CA ALA A 125 3.94 15.62 -3.27
C ALA A 125 4.54 14.29 -2.80
N ILE A 126 4.17 13.79 -1.61
CA ILE A 126 4.66 12.51 -1.08
C ILE A 126 4.20 11.34 -1.97
N VAL A 127 2.93 11.30 -2.37
CA VAL A 127 2.40 10.25 -3.26
C VAL A 127 3.12 10.23 -4.60
N ARG A 128 3.41 11.41 -5.17
CA ARG A 128 4.19 11.53 -6.41
C ARG A 128 5.61 11.01 -6.20
N ASP A 129 6.26 11.42 -5.12
CA ASP A 129 7.66 11.11 -4.84
C ASP A 129 7.87 9.64 -4.42
N ALA A 130 6.84 8.97 -3.88
CA ALA A 130 6.83 7.53 -3.63
C ALA A 130 6.72 6.68 -4.91
N GLY A 131 6.40 7.31 -6.05
CA GLY A 131 6.39 6.65 -7.35
C GLY A 131 5.26 5.65 -7.55
N ALA A 132 5.51 4.66 -8.41
CA ALA A 132 4.50 3.70 -8.85
C ALA A 132 4.35 2.53 -7.86
N THR A 133 3.80 2.82 -6.67
CA THR A 133 3.56 1.83 -5.62
C THR A 133 2.09 1.74 -5.22
N TYR A 134 1.73 0.74 -4.42
CA TYR A 134 0.37 0.55 -3.92
C TYR A 134 -0.01 1.64 -2.91
N VAL A 135 -1.14 2.31 -3.18
CA VAL A 135 -1.71 3.34 -2.31
C VAL A 135 -3.19 3.06 -2.11
N GLU A 136 -3.66 3.02 -0.87
CA GLU A 136 -5.07 2.85 -0.53
C GLU A 136 -5.60 3.99 0.32
N VAL A 137 -6.90 4.25 0.20
CA VAL A 137 -7.63 5.12 1.11
C VAL A 137 -7.75 4.43 2.47
N SER A 138 -7.32 5.09 3.53
CA SER A 138 -7.34 4.56 4.89
C SER A 138 -8.79 4.27 5.35
N PRO A 139 -8.99 3.51 6.45
CA PRO A 139 -10.34 3.22 6.95
C PRO A 139 -11.18 4.44 7.32
N SER A 140 -10.56 5.56 7.73
CA SER A 140 -11.30 6.80 8.05
C SER A 140 -11.89 7.46 6.80
N GLY A 141 -11.36 7.16 5.61
CA GLY A 141 -11.84 7.69 4.34
C GLY A 141 -11.22 9.04 3.94
N ASP A 142 -10.47 9.67 4.83
CA ASP A 142 -9.83 10.97 4.64
C ASP A 142 -8.28 10.91 4.77
N GLY A 143 -7.71 9.71 4.92
CA GLY A 143 -6.26 9.47 4.91
C GLY A 143 -5.84 8.49 3.81
N LEU A 144 -4.53 8.32 3.64
CA LEU A 144 -3.93 7.38 2.69
C LEU A 144 -2.86 6.51 3.36
N HIS A 145 -2.81 5.23 2.99
CA HIS A 145 -1.66 4.36 3.24
C HIS A 145 -0.87 4.19 1.95
N ILE A 146 0.41 4.52 1.96
CA ILE A 146 1.37 4.24 0.88
C ILE A 146 2.22 3.05 1.32
N TRP A 147 2.14 1.96 0.57
CA TRP A 147 2.88 0.73 0.85
C TRP A 147 4.10 0.65 -0.06
N GLY A 148 5.21 0.12 0.43
CA GLY A 148 6.43 -0.03 -0.36
C GLY A 148 7.48 -0.89 0.32
N ARG A 149 8.71 -0.83 -0.21
CA ARG A 149 9.90 -1.50 0.31
C ARG A 149 10.92 -0.48 0.81
N ALA A 150 11.40 -0.63 2.05
CA ALA A 150 12.51 0.12 2.63
C ALA A 150 12.96 -0.50 3.95
N ASP A 151 14.21 -0.27 4.35
CA ASP A 151 14.70 -0.70 5.67
C ASP A 151 14.28 0.30 6.76
N VAL A 152 13.16 0.02 7.45
CA VAL A 152 12.63 0.85 8.56
C VAL A 152 12.50 0.00 9.82
N ARG A 153 13.52 0.05 10.68
CA ARG A 153 13.55 -0.69 11.97
C ARG A 153 12.87 0.06 13.12
N GLN A 154 12.79 1.39 13.02
CA GLN A 154 12.13 2.23 14.00
C GLN A 154 11.14 3.14 13.29
N GLY A 155 9.88 3.05 13.69
CA GLY A 155 8.84 3.92 13.15
C GLY A 155 9.07 5.38 13.55
N ARG A 156 8.56 6.30 12.74
CA ARG A 156 8.70 7.75 12.99
C ARG A 156 7.38 8.45 12.73
N ARG A 157 7.02 9.39 13.61
CA ARG A 157 5.92 10.33 13.41
C ARG A 157 6.48 11.73 13.17
N ILE A 158 6.22 12.29 12.00
CA ILE A 158 6.65 13.61 11.59
C ILE A 158 5.43 14.53 11.67
N ARG A 159 5.40 15.41 12.68
CA ARG A 159 4.33 16.41 12.84
C ARG A 159 4.56 17.56 11.87
N ARG A 160 3.49 18.03 11.25
CA ARG A 160 3.49 19.19 10.35
C ARG A 160 2.89 20.41 11.08
N PRO A 161 3.24 21.64 10.67
CA PRO A 161 2.76 22.86 11.33
C PRO A 161 1.24 23.04 11.34
N ASP A 162 0.53 22.43 10.39
CA ASP A 162 -0.94 22.45 10.29
C ASP A 162 -1.63 21.41 11.19
N GLY A 163 -0.88 20.75 12.09
CA GLY A 163 -1.39 19.73 13.00
C GLY A 163 -1.54 18.34 12.38
N THR A 164 -1.32 18.19 11.08
CA THR A 164 -1.29 16.87 10.42
C THR A 164 0.02 16.13 10.70
N ALA A 165 0.06 14.84 10.41
CA ALA A 165 1.27 14.04 10.57
C ALA A 165 1.49 13.07 9.41
N VAL A 166 2.76 12.75 9.20
CA VAL A 166 3.20 11.61 8.39
C VAL A 166 3.78 10.59 9.34
N GLU A 167 3.25 9.38 9.35
CA GLU A 167 3.78 8.27 10.14
C GLU A 167 4.43 7.24 9.22
N ILE A 168 5.58 6.71 9.62
CA ILE A 168 6.35 5.72 8.85
C ILE A 168 6.52 4.51 9.75
N TYR A 169 6.15 3.34 9.25
CA TYR A 169 6.20 2.07 9.99
C TYR A 169 6.85 0.98 9.13
N GLY A 170 7.72 0.18 9.74
CA GLY A 170 8.28 -1.03 9.12
C GLY A 170 8.23 -2.29 9.99
N THR A 171 7.94 -2.17 11.29
CA THR A 171 7.84 -3.33 12.19
C THR A 171 6.99 -3.04 13.43
N GLY A 172 6.51 -4.09 14.10
CA GLY A 172 5.87 -4.06 15.42
C GLY A 172 4.47 -3.43 15.45
N ARG A 173 3.92 -3.10 14.29
CA ARG A 173 2.61 -2.46 14.12
C ARG A 173 1.79 -3.23 13.10
N TYR A 174 0.48 -3.17 13.25
CA TYR A 174 -0.42 -3.58 12.18
C TYR A 174 -1.04 -2.35 11.53
N ILE A 175 -1.35 -2.45 10.25
CA ILE A 175 -2.03 -1.41 9.47
C ILE A 175 -3.38 -1.95 9.04
N ALA A 176 -4.43 -1.17 9.29
CA ALA A 176 -5.78 -1.53 8.90
C ALA A 176 -5.95 -1.41 7.38
N MET A 177 -6.28 -2.51 6.71
CA MET A 177 -6.38 -2.57 5.26
C MET A 177 -7.80 -2.23 4.79
N THR A 178 -7.92 -1.55 3.64
CA THR A 178 -9.23 -1.33 3.00
C THR A 178 -9.32 -1.97 1.61
N GLY A 179 -8.20 -2.17 0.92
CA GLY A 179 -8.18 -2.56 -0.48
C GLY A 179 -8.67 -1.47 -1.44
N ARG A 180 -9.10 -0.31 -0.94
CA ARG A 180 -9.66 0.78 -1.74
C ARG A 180 -8.53 1.61 -2.32
N ARG A 181 -8.03 1.19 -3.48
CA ARG A 181 -6.94 1.90 -4.16
C ARG A 181 -7.26 3.37 -4.40
N HIS A 182 -6.28 4.22 -4.10
CA HIS A 182 -6.33 5.62 -4.45
C HIS A 182 -5.93 5.81 -5.92
N GLY A 183 -6.86 6.38 -6.71
CA GLY A 183 -6.64 6.62 -8.13
C GLY A 183 -6.38 5.32 -8.93
N SER A 184 -5.36 5.35 -9.77
CA SER A 184 -4.96 4.22 -10.64
C SER A 184 -3.61 3.61 -10.25
N CYS A 185 -3.25 3.71 -8.97
CA CYS A 185 -2.01 3.13 -8.46
C CYS A 185 -1.92 1.62 -8.77
N PRO A 186 -0.69 1.11 -9.04
CA PRO A 186 -0.49 -0.30 -9.29
C PRO A 186 -0.67 -1.12 -8.00
N SER A 187 -0.89 -2.42 -8.15
CA SER A 187 -0.96 -3.37 -7.03
C SER A 187 0.40 -4.07 -6.85
N ILE A 188 1.46 -3.29 -6.66
CA ILE A 188 2.85 -3.73 -6.44
C ILE A 188 3.48 -2.91 -5.30
N LEU A 189 4.54 -3.41 -4.69
CA LEU A 189 5.35 -2.64 -3.73
C LEU A 189 6.63 -2.16 -4.43
N ALA A 190 6.76 -0.85 -4.65
CA ALA A 190 7.99 -0.26 -5.16
C ALA A 190 8.96 0.08 -4.03
N ASP A 191 10.22 0.36 -4.38
CA ASP A 191 11.19 0.98 -3.48
C ASP A 191 10.72 2.40 -3.10
N VAL A 192 10.64 2.66 -1.79
CA VAL A 192 10.24 3.96 -1.21
C VAL A 192 11.30 4.51 -0.25
N ALA A 193 12.53 3.98 -0.27
CA ALA A 193 13.61 4.40 0.62
C ALA A 193 13.95 5.89 0.46
N ASP A 194 13.99 6.38 -0.78
CA ASP A 194 14.31 7.77 -1.10
C ASP A 194 13.30 8.77 -0.52
N VAL A 195 12.00 8.47 -0.62
CA VAL A 195 10.95 9.35 -0.07
C VAL A 195 10.98 9.32 1.45
N ILE A 196 11.22 8.16 2.07
CA ILE A 196 11.39 8.02 3.52
C ILE A 196 12.60 8.83 4.00
N SER A 197 13.74 8.70 3.32
CA SER A 197 14.96 9.45 3.64
C SER A 197 14.70 10.96 3.66
N ARG A 198 14.07 11.52 2.61
CA ARG A 198 13.71 12.94 2.55
C ARG A 198 12.78 13.38 3.68
N LEU A 199 11.74 12.59 3.96
CA LEU A 199 10.80 12.86 5.05
C LEU A 199 11.51 12.92 6.40
N THR A 200 12.39 11.95 6.68
CA THR A 200 13.11 11.89 7.95
C THR A 200 14.21 12.93 8.10
N ALA A 201 14.88 13.32 7.01
CA ALA A 201 15.90 14.37 7.02
C ALA A 201 15.33 15.76 7.33
N SER A 202 14.13 16.06 6.81
CA SER A 202 13.44 17.35 7.04
C SER A 202 12.91 17.55 8.46
N ALA A 203 12.98 16.52 9.31
CA ALA A 203 12.47 16.51 10.68
C ALA A 203 13.59 16.58 11.75
N SER A 204 14.83 16.85 11.32
CA SER A 204 16.00 16.99 12.20
C SER A 204 16.41 18.46 12.37
#